data_AF-A0AAV4B937-F1
#
_entry.id   AF-A0AAV4B937-F1
#
_cell.length_a   1.000
_cell.length_b   1.000
_cell.length_c   1.000
_cell.angle_alpha   90.00
_cell.angle_beta   90.00
_cell.angle_gamma   90.00
#
_symmetry.space_group_name_H-M   'P 1'
#
loop_
_entity.id
_entity.type
_entity.pdbx_description
1 polymer ?
#
loop_
_entity_poly.entity_id
_entity_poly.type
_entity_poly.pdbx_seq_one_letter_code
_entity_poly.pdbx_strand_id
1 'polypeptide(L)'
;MGCLQSRHTDAVESKPGSGVNGVAAKPPGKQPAPGAVGCGSQKGVPPTREFSDINQKNYDETGLSHRQVFSLKQSWKGIKRKMEETGVEMFVRLFKTNSDLQTLFQGFKHIQSDDELRSNEALEYHATLVMTTLDDAITHIDNYEFVRQLLHKTGASHIKFEGFHPDNFMQMREPFLEAVRVTLGDRYTENMQTIYTIAITFILQQLIDGIKEAMQAKGITTGAHPAGSVIS
;
A
#
# COMPACT_ATOMS: atom_id res chain seq x y z
N MET A 1 -35.42 14.64 30.67
CA MET A 1 -34.69 15.85 30.24
C MET A 1 -35.42 16.43 29.04
N GLY A 2 -35.69 17.74 29.01
CA GLY A 2 -36.53 18.38 27.97
C GLY A 2 -35.74 18.85 26.76
N CYS A 3 -36.35 18.82 25.58
CA CYS A 3 -35.81 19.40 24.35
C CYS A 3 -36.28 20.86 24.19
N LEU A 4 -35.42 21.77 23.73
CA LEU A 4 -35.75 23.20 23.56
C LEU A 4 -36.37 23.50 22.18
N GLN A 5 -37.24 24.52 22.13
CA GLN A 5 -37.72 25.14 20.90
C GLN A 5 -37.83 26.67 21.03
N SER A 6 -37.19 27.41 20.11
CA SER A 6 -37.53 28.74 19.57
C SER A 6 -36.51 29.06 18.46
N ARG A 7 -36.79 29.49 17.22
CA ARG A 7 -37.80 30.37 16.56
C ARG A 7 -37.35 31.84 16.41
N HIS A 8 -37.75 32.43 15.26
CA HIS A 8 -37.75 33.86 14.87
C HIS A 8 -36.41 34.46 14.37
N THR A 9 -36.32 35.38 13.37
CA THR A 9 -37.24 35.85 12.27
C THR A 9 -36.45 36.61 11.16
N ASP A 10 -37.11 36.96 10.05
CA ASP A 10 -36.58 37.53 8.79
C ASP A 10 -36.42 39.08 8.69
N ALA A 11 -35.49 39.56 7.85
CA ALA A 11 -35.43 40.85 7.09
C ALA A 11 -34.14 40.86 6.19
N VAL A 12 -34.00 41.34 4.93
CA VAL A 12 -34.53 42.46 4.09
C VAL A 12 -33.69 43.77 4.25
N GLU A 13 -33.13 44.44 3.22
CA GLU A 13 -33.07 44.22 1.74
C GLU A 13 -31.59 43.98 1.23
N SER A 14 -30.88 44.67 0.29
CA SER A 14 -31.09 45.87 -0.57
C SER A 14 -30.25 45.85 -1.90
N LYS A 15 -30.31 46.94 -2.70
CA LYS A 15 -29.60 47.23 -3.99
C LYS A 15 -29.31 48.76 -4.11
N PRO A 16 -28.69 49.35 -5.17
CA PRO A 16 -28.06 48.81 -6.40
C PRO A 16 -26.63 49.40 -6.70
N GLY A 17 -26.08 49.14 -7.91
CA GLY A 17 -24.90 49.85 -8.46
C GLY A 17 -24.74 49.62 -9.97
N SER A 18 -24.21 50.59 -10.72
CA SER A 18 -24.11 50.55 -12.20
C SER A 18 -22.75 51.05 -12.73
N GLY A 19 -22.30 50.55 -13.87
CA GLY A 19 -21.09 51.00 -14.57
C GLY A 19 -20.96 50.41 -15.97
N VAL A 20 -20.77 51.26 -16.98
CA VAL A 20 -20.66 50.89 -18.41
C VAL A 20 -19.53 51.64 -19.10
N ASN A 21 -18.80 50.96 -20.00
CA ASN A 21 -17.91 51.41 -21.10
C ASN A 21 -17.17 50.14 -21.62
N GLY A 22 -16.77 49.91 -22.88
CA GLY A 22 -16.73 50.75 -24.09
C GLY A 22 -15.32 51.28 -24.39
N VAL A 23 -14.71 51.21 -25.60
CA VAL A 23 -15.08 50.69 -26.94
C VAL A 23 -13.80 50.43 -27.80
N ALA A 24 -13.73 49.32 -28.58
CA ALA A 24 -12.84 49.04 -29.75
C ALA A 24 -11.28 49.06 -29.55
N ALA A 25 -10.38 48.72 -30.51
CA ALA A 25 -10.51 48.25 -31.91
C ALA A 25 -9.30 47.40 -32.45
N LYS A 26 -9.61 46.34 -33.23
CA LYS A 26 -9.01 45.88 -34.53
C LYS A 26 -7.48 45.50 -34.72
N PRO A 27 -7.15 44.39 -35.43
CA PRO A 27 -5.79 43.95 -35.88
C PRO A 27 -5.45 44.46 -37.33
N PRO A 28 -4.40 44.03 -38.09
CA PRO A 28 -3.41 42.93 -37.91
C PRO A 28 -1.92 43.24 -38.29
N GLY A 29 -1.04 42.21 -38.27
CA GLY A 29 0.34 42.25 -38.79
C GLY A 29 0.85 40.87 -39.27
N LYS A 30 1.84 40.84 -40.18
CA LYS A 30 2.40 39.61 -40.81
C LYS A 30 3.79 39.23 -40.27
N GLN A 31 4.16 37.96 -40.45
CA GLN A 31 5.53 37.44 -40.29
C GLN A 31 6.53 38.10 -41.25
N PRO A 32 7.82 38.05 -40.90
CA PRO A 32 8.84 37.50 -41.80
C PRO A 32 9.61 36.33 -41.14
N ALA A 33 10.35 35.56 -41.95
CA ALA A 33 11.19 34.46 -41.47
C ALA A 33 12.65 34.63 -41.91
N PRO A 34 13.61 34.26 -41.06
CA PRO A 34 14.86 33.59 -41.42
C PRO A 34 14.76 32.09 -41.06
N GLY A 35 15.59 31.16 -41.56
CA GLY A 35 16.78 31.27 -42.40
C GLY A 35 17.64 30.04 -42.11
N ALA A 36 17.90 29.17 -43.09
CA ALA A 36 18.38 27.81 -42.82
C ALA A 36 19.91 27.71 -42.69
N VAL A 37 20.39 27.24 -41.53
CA VAL A 37 21.78 26.81 -41.30
C VAL A 37 21.77 25.66 -40.28
N GLY A 38 22.65 24.65 -40.45
CA GLY A 38 22.99 23.68 -39.39
C GLY A 38 22.71 22.22 -39.72
N CYS A 39 23.68 21.53 -40.32
CA CYS A 39 23.72 20.06 -40.30
C CYS A 39 24.28 19.60 -38.94
N GLY A 40 23.66 18.60 -38.30
CA GLY A 40 24.11 18.09 -37.01
C GLY A 40 23.52 16.72 -36.69
N SER A 41 24.32 15.66 -36.90
CA SER A 41 23.92 14.29 -36.59
C SER A 41 23.81 14.05 -35.09
N GLN A 42 22.60 13.80 -34.59
CA GLN A 42 22.38 13.24 -33.25
C GLN A 42 21.65 11.90 -33.37
N LYS A 43 22.26 10.84 -32.83
CA LYS A 43 21.58 9.53 -32.69
C LYS A 43 20.56 9.65 -31.56
N GLY A 44 19.42 8.98 -31.71
CA GLY A 44 18.23 9.23 -30.90
C GLY A 44 18.47 9.09 -29.39
N VAL A 45 17.98 10.08 -28.64
CA VAL A 45 17.68 9.93 -27.21
C VAL A 45 16.65 8.80 -27.06
N PRO A 46 16.80 7.85 -26.12
CA PRO A 46 15.77 6.84 -25.89
C PRO A 46 14.46 7.54 -25.47
N PRO A 47 13.28 7.07 -25.92
CA PRO A 47 12.03 7.74 -25.61
C PRO A 47 11.81 7.77 -24.10
N THR A 48 11.67 8.99 -23.56
CA THR A 48 11.08 9.18 -22.23
C THR A 48 9.72 8.52 -22.22
N ARG A 49 9.51 7.53 -21.35
CA ARG A 49 8.20 6.85 -21.23
C ARG A 49 7.12 7.89 -20.97
N GLU A 50 6.14 7.94 -21.86
CA GLU A 50 4.98 8.82 -21.73
C GLU A 50 4.14 8.39 -20.51
N PHE A 51 3.40 9.33 -19.92
CA PHE A 51 2.55 9.09 -18.74
C PHE A 51 1.33 8.18 -19.01
N SER A 52 1.26 7.52 -20.17
CA SER A 52 0.18 6.64 -20.62
C SER A 52 0.33 5.18 -20.18
N ASP A 53 1.53 4.72 -19.82
CA ASP A 53 1.83 3.30 -19.52
C ASP A 53 1.19 2.77 -18.21
N ILE A 54 0.56 3.63 -17.39
CA ILE A 54 0.00 3.28 -16.06
C ILE A 54 -1.16 2.26 -16.08
N ASN A 55 -1.59 1.82 -17.26
CA ASN A 55 -2.70 0.87 -17.46
C ASN A 55 -2.23 -0.48 -18.04
N GLN A 56 -0.93 -0.68 -18.21
CA GLN A 56 -0.36 -1.92 -18.73
C GLN A 56 -0.40 -3.03 -17.67
N LYS A 57 -1.14 -4.11 -17.94
CA LYS A 57 -1.36 -5.21 -16.99
C LYS A 57 -0.23 -6.23 -17.05
N ASN A 58 0.64 -6.21 -16.05
CA ASN A 58 1.84 -7.03 -15.98
C ASN A 58 1.65 -8.19 -15.00
N TYR A 59 1.04 -9.27 -15.48
CA TYR A 59 0.78 -10.48 -14.69
C TYR A 59 2.06 -11.24 -14.34
N ASP A 60 3.02 -11.29 -15.27
CA ASP A 60 4.23 -12.12 -15.15
C ASP A 60 5.12 -11.69 -13.96
N GLU A 61 5.28 -10.38 -13.75
CA GLU A 61 6.01 -9.76 -12.63
C GLU A 61 5.44 -10.15 -11.25
N THR A 62 4.16 -10.53 -11.18
CA THR A 62 3.49 -10.94 -9.94
C THR A 62 3.45 -12.45 -9.71
N GLY A 63 3.86 -13.24 -10.71
CA GLY A 63 3.68 -14.69 -10.72
C GLY A 63 2.22 -15.19 -10.77
N LEU A 64 1.23 -14.30 -10.87
CA LEU A 64 -0.20 -14.63 -10.86
C LEU A 64 -0.80 -14.48 -12.26
N SER A 65 -1.30 -15.57 -12.84
CA SER A 65 -2.10 -15.49 -14.07
C SER A 65 -3.39 -14.68 -13.85
N HIS A 66 -3.96 -14.13 -14.93
CA HIS A 66 -5.22 -13.38 -14.90
C HIS A 66 -6.37 -14.11 -14.17
N ARG A 67 -6.47 -15.44 -14.31
CA ARG A 67 -7.46 -16.28 -13.60
C ARG A 67 -7.21 -16.34 -12.09
N GLN A 68 -5.94 -16.40 -11.68
CA GLN A 68 -5.55 -16.39 -10.26
C GLN A 68 -5.78 -15.01 -9.65
N VAL A 69 -5.44 -13.92 -10.34
CA VAL A 69 -5.75 -12.54 -9.90
C VAL A 69 -7.26 -12.33 -9.74
N PHE A 70 -8.08 -12.77 -10.70
CA PHE A 70 -9.53 -12.71 -10.54
C PHE A 70 -10.00 -13.48 -9.30
N SER A 71 -9.53 -14.72 -9.12
CA SER A 71 -9.90 -15.58 -7.98
C SER A 71 -9.50 -14.99 -6.63
N LEU A 72 -8.29 -14.42 -6.55
CA LEU A 72 -7.78 -13.67 -5.38
C LEU A 72 -8.70 -12.49 -5.07
N LYS A 73 -9.01 -11.64 -6.05
CA LYS A 73 -9.89 -10.47 -5.85
C LYS A 73 -11.34 -10.83 -5.51
N GLN A 74 -11.84 -12.00 -5.92
CA GLN A 74 -13.17 -12.46 -5.48
C GLN A 74 -13.14 -12.98 -4.04
N SER A 75 -12.18 -13.85 -3.70
CA SER A 75 -12.06 -14.43 -2.34
C SER A 75 -11.69 -13.39 -1.28
N TRP A 76 -10.89 -12.39 -1.64
CA TRP A 76 -10.54 -11.26 -0.76
C TRP A 76 -11.76 -10.48 -0.25
N LYS A 77 -12.88 -10.47 -0.97
CA LYS A 77 -14.16 -9.86 -0.50
C LYS A 77 -14.75 -10.51 0.75
N GLY A 78 -14.31 -11.72 1.12
CA GLY A 78 -14.61 -12.33 2.41
C GLY A 78 -13.79 -11.70 3.54
N ILE A 79 -12.48 -11.58 3.33
CA ILE A 79 -11.52 -11.02 4.30
C ILE A 79 -11.73 -9.51 4.48
N LYS A 80 -12.08 -8.78 3.42
CA LYS A 80 -12.40 -7.34 3.45
C LYS A 80 -13.54 -6.97 4.42
N ARG A 81 -14.37 -7.94 4.81
CA ARG A 81 -15.46 -7.78 5.80
C ARG A 81 -15.02 -8.05 7.25
N LYS A 82 -13.77 -8.50 7.45
CA LYS A 82 -13.17 -8.97 8.70
C LYS A 82 -11.69 -8.58 8.77
N MET A 83 -11.31 -7.41 8.22
CA MET A 83 -9.90 -7.04 8.06
C MET A 83 -9.17 -6.94 9.39
N GLU A 84 -9.79 -6.27 10.36
CA GLU A 84 -9.35 -6.11 11.74
C GLU A 84 -9.15 -7.48 12.42
N GLU A 85 -10.20 -8.30 12.51
CA GLU A 85 -10.14 -9.68 13.05
C GLU A 85 -9.00 -10.51 12.41
N THR A 86 -8.87 -10.46 11.09
CA THR A 86 -7.87 -11.24 10.33
C THR A 86 -6.46 -10.72 10.59
N GLY A 87 -6.27 -9.40 10.68
CA GLY A 87 -4.98 -8.78 10.95
C GLY A 87 -4.49 -9.04 12.38
N VAL A 88 -5.39 -8.97 13.36
CA VAL A 88 -5.08 -9.30 14.76
C VAL A 88 -4.71 -10.79 14.88
N GLU A 89 -5.47 -11.68 14.23
CA GLU A 89 -5.15 -13.12 14.20
C GLU A 89 -3.79 -13.40 13.54
N MET A 90 -3.49 -12.74 12.42
CA MET A 90 -2.18 -12.82 11.74
C MET A 90 -1.04 -12.39 12.68
N PHE A 91 -1.17 -11.29 13.41
CA PHE A 91 -0.10 -10.83 14.30
C PHE A 91 0.04 -11.68 15.57
N VAL A 92 -1.06 -12.16 16.16
CA VAL A 92 -0.99 -13.12 17.28
C VAL A 92 -0.24 -14.39 16.86
N ARG A 93 -0.48 -14.90 15.64
CA ARG A 93 0.25 -16.05 15.07
C ARG A 93 1.71 -15.73 14.73
N LEU A 94 2.02 -14.51 14.32
CA LEU A 94 3.40 -14.04 14.13
C LEU A 94 4.17 -14.09 15.45
N PHE A 95 3.66 -13.48 16.52
CA PHE A 95 4.39 -13.37 17.79
C PHE A 95 4.53 -14.72 18.52
N LYS A 96 3.57 -15.65 18.37
CA LYS A 96 3.72 -17.04 18.83
C LYS A 96 4.91 -17.79 18.24
N THR A 97 5.29 -17.46 17.01
CA THR A 97 6.37 -18.13 16.27
C THR A 97 7.65 -17.29 16.21
N ASN A 98 7.54 -15.99 16.50
CA ASN A 98 8.59 -14.99 16.38
C ASN A 98 8.46 -13.96 17.53
N SER A 99 8.61 -14.41 18.78
CA SER A 99 8.50 -13.57 19.99
C SER A 99 9.36 -12.31 19.92
N ASP A 100 10.54 -12.43 19.33
CA ASP A 100 11.52 -11.36 19.22
C ASP A 100 10.99 -10.18 18.39
N LEU A 101 10.12 -10.43 17.40
CA LEU A 101 9.46 -9.38 16.62
C LEU A 101 8.46 -8.58 17.47
N GLN A 102 7.85 -9.20 18.49
CA GLN A 102 6.96 -8.50 19.42
C GLN A 102 7.73 -7.46 20.25
N THR A 103 9.02 -7.69 20.53
CA THR A 103 9.84 -6.79 21.36
C THR A 103 10.01 -5.39 20.77
N LEU A 104 9.88 -5.27 19.44
CA LEU A 104 9.93 -4.01 18.69
C LEU A 104 8.73 -3.09 19.02
N PHE A 105 7.57 -3.68 19.34
CA PHE A 105 6.30 -2.97 19.54
C PHE A 105 6.13 -2.47 20.97
N GLN A 106 6.58 -1.25 21.25
CA GLN A 106 6.64 -0.69 22.60
C GLN A 106 5.30 -0.70 23.37
N GLY A 107 4.16 -0.66 22.68
CA GLY A 107 2.82 -0.69 23.30
C GLY A 107 2.33 -2.07 23.78
N PHE A 108 2.95 -3.17 23.35
CA PHE A 108 2.53 -4.53 23.72
C PHE A 108 3.66 -5.57 23.83
N LYS A 109 4.94 -5.17 23.73
CA LYS A 109 6.15 -6.01 23.83
C LYS A 109 6.29 -6.91 25.07
N HIS A 110 5.47 -6.71 26.10
CA HIS A 110 5.50 -7.50 27.34
C HIS A 110 4.29 -8.41 27.51
N ILE A 111 3.25 -8.27 26.69
CA ILE A 111 2.02 -9.05 26.80
C ILE A 111 2.30 -10.50 26.38
N GLN A 112 2.03 -11.46 27.27
CA GLN A 112 2.24 -12.90 27.00
C GLN A 112 0.92 -13.66 26.73
N SER A 113 -0.24 -13.04 27.00
CA SER A 113 -1.54 -13.64 26.78
C SER A 113 -2.06 -13.34 25.38
N ASP A 114 -2.50 -14.37 24.66
CA ASP A 114 -3.18 -14.25 23.36
C ASP A 114 -4.40 -13.33 23.45
N ASP A 115 -5.23 -13.51 24.48
CA ASP A 115 -6.49 -12.80 24.63
C ASP A 115 -6.25 -11.31 24.98
N GLU A 116 -5.19 -11.04 25.75
CA GLU A 116 -4.75 -9.68 26.05
C GLU A 116 -4.18 -8.99 24.81
N LEU A 117 -3.36 -9.68 24.00
CA LEU A 117 -2.91 -9.20 22.69
C LEU A 117 -4.09 -8.90 21.75
N ARG A 118 -5.09 -9.79 21.69
CA ARG A 118 -6.30 -9.61 20.87
C ARG A 118 -7.11 -8.37 21.27
N SER A 119 -7.07 -8.00 22.55
CA SER A 119 -7.73 -6.80 23.09
C SER A 119 -6.87 -5.53 23.06
N ASN A 120 -5.64 -5.58 22.51
CA ASN A 120 -4.72 -4.46 22.57
C ASN A 120 -4.94 -3.46 21.42
N GLU A 121 -5.46 -2.27 21.75
CA GLU A 121 -5.74 -1.17 20.79
C GLU A 121 -4.54 -0.83 19.88
N ALA A 122 -3.31 -0.87 20.40
CA ALA A 122 -2.12 -0.55 19.63
C ALA A 122 -1.74 -1.67 18.63
N LEU A 123 -2.10 -2.93 18.93
CA LEU A 123 -2.02 -4.03 17.97
C LEU A 123 -3.14 -3.93 16.92
N GLU A 124 -4.38 -3.75 17.35
CA GLU A 124 -5.56 -3.59 16.48
C GLU A 124 -5.35 -2.48 15.43
N TYR A 125 -4.84 -1.33 15.86
CA TYR A 125 -4.49 -0.21 14.99
C TYR A 125 -3.40 -0.59 13.96
N HIS A 126 -2.32 -1.25 14.39
CA HIS A 126 -1.25 -1.65 13.47
C HIS A 126 -1.71 -2.74 12.48
N ALA A 127 -2.45 -3.74 12.97
CA ALA A 127 -3.08 -4.76 12.17
C ALA A 127 -3.99 -4.16 11.08
N THR A 128 -4.79 -3.15 11.45
CA THR A 128 -5.67 -2.43 10.52
C THR A 128 -4.90 -1.67 9.44
N LEU A 129 -3.78 -1.01 9.78
CA LEU A 129 -2.91 -0.33 8.80
C LEU A 129 -2.28 -1.33 7.80
N VAL A 130 -1.80 -2.48 8.29
CA VAL A 130 -1.23 -3.52 7.43
C VAL A 130 -2.29 -4.12 6.53
N MET A 131 -3.45 -4.51 7.08
CA MET A 131 -4.55 -5.09 6.30
C MET A 131 -5.15 -4.11 5.28
N THR A 132 -5.15 -2.81 5.57
CA THR A 132 -5.51 -1.77 4.59
C THR A 132 -4.51 -1.69 3.43
N THR A 133 -3.22 -1.83 3.72
CA THR A 133 -2.16 -1.85 2.69
C THR A 133 -2.23 -3.12 1.85
N LEU A 134 -2.52 -4.27 2.46
CA LEU A 134 -2.75 -5.54 1.76
C LEU A 134 -4.01 -5.49 0.90
N ASP A 135 -5.09 -4.83 1.37
CA ASP A 135 -6.32 -4.64 0.62
C ASP A 135 -6.12 -3.76 -0.62
N ASP A 136 -5.35 -2.67 -0.53
CA ASP A 136 -5.02 -1.82 -1.67
C ASP A 136 -4.12 -2.57 -2.68
N ALA A 137 -3.05 -3.21 -2.19
CA ALA A 137 -2.15 -4.03 -3.01
C ALA A 137 -2.88 -5.17 -3.75
N ILE A 138 -3.78 -5.90 -3.07
CA ILE A 138 -4.58 -6.98 -3.69
C ILE A 138 -5.65 -6.41 -4.63
N THR A 139 -6.27 -5.28 -4.29
CA THR A 139 -7.26 -4.60 -5.15
C THR A 139 -6.62 -4.13 -6.46
N HIS A 140 -5.35 -3.76 -6.45
CA HIS A 140 -4.62 -3.24 -7.62
C HIS A 140 -3.54 -4.17 -8.17
N ILE A 141 -3.48 -5.44 -7.77
CA ILE A 141 -2.37 -6.37 -8.10
C ILE A 141 -2.12 -6.64 -9.60
N ASP A 142 -3.05 -6.30 -10.50
CA ASP A 142 -2.80 -6.34 -11.96
C ASP A 142 -2.17 -5.05 -12.52
N ASN A 143 -1.93 -4.03 -11.68
CA ASN A 143 -1.10 -2.86 -11.95
C ASN A 143 0.20 -2.95 -11.14
N TYR A 144 1.18 -3.68 -11.69
CA TYR A 144 2.46 -3.94 -11.06
C TYR A 144 3.17 -2.67 -10.57
N GLU A 145 3.28 -1.64 -11.40
CA GLU A 145 4.06 -0.45 -11.05
C GLU A 145 3.39 0.37 -9.92
N PHE A 146 2.06 0.44 -9.87
CA PHE A 146 1.34 1.03 -8.74
C PHE A 146 1.63 0.26 -7.44
N VAL A 147 1.47 -1.07 -7.46
CA VAL A 147 1.66 -1.91 -6.27
C VAL A 147 3.12 -1.93 -5.82
N ARG A 148 4.08 -1.95 -6.76
CA ARG A 148 5.50 -1.78 -6.49
C ARG A 148 5.79 -0.45 -5.79
N GLN A 149 5.30 0.67 -6.31
CA GLN A 149 5.50 1.99 -5.67
C GLN A 149 4.86 2.07 -4.27
N LEU A 150 3.64 1.54 -4.10
CA LEU A 150 2.95 1.44 -2.81
C LEU A 150 3.78 0.64 -1.79
N LEU A 151 4.19 -0.58 -2.15
CA LEU A 151 4.89 -1.48 -1.25
C LEU A 151 6.34 -1.05 -1.01
N HIS A 152 7.06 -0.53 -2.01
CA HIS A 152 8.41 0.01 -1.79
C HIS A 152 8.38 1.18 -0.81
N LYS A 153 7.39 2.08 -0.92
CA LYS A 153 7.19 3.20 0.02
C LYS A 153 6.85 2.70 1.44
N THR A 154 6.01 1.68 1.56
CA THR A 154 5.68 1.08 2.87
C THR A 154 6.88 0.39 3.50
N GLY A 155 7.64 -0.40 2.73
CA GLY A 155 8.89 -1.03 3.14
C GLY A 155 9.93 0.00 3.60
N ALA A 156 10.20 1.01 2.77
CA ALA A 156 11.06 2.14 3.10
C ALA A 156 10.64 2.87 4.39
N SER A 157 9.34 2.89 4.73
CA SER A 157 8.87 3.50 5.98
C SER A 157 9.26 2.74 7.26
N HIS A 158 9.72 1.48 7.15
CA HIS A 158 10.13 0.66 8.29
C HIS A 158 11.58 0.90 8.74
N ILE A 159 12.42 1.61 7.95
CA ILE A 159 13.80 2.00 8.35
C ILE A 159 13.87 2.89 9.60
N LYS A 160 12.73 3.38 10.09
CA LYS A 160 12.60 4.18 11.32
C LYS A 160 12.49 3.33 12.59
N PHE A 161 12.28 2.02 12.45
CA PHE A 161 12.14 1.09 13.56
C PHE A 161 13.49 0.43 13.84
N GLU A 162 14.11 0.82 14.94
CA GLU A 162 15.36 0.22 15.41
C GLU A 162 15.17 -1.30 15.65
N GLY A 163 16.15 -2.11 15.26
CA GLY A 163 16.07 -3.58 15.33
C GLY A 163 15.24 -4.24 14.22
N PHE A 164 14.53 -3.51 13.37
CA PHE A 164 13.79 -4.11 12.25
C PHE A 164 14.74 -4.50 11.10
N HIS A 165 14.93 -5.80 10.87
CA HIS A 165 15.67 -6.34 9.73
C HIS A 165 14.73 -6.57 8.54
N PRO A 166 15.15 -6.34 7.28
CA PRO A 166 14.27 -6.55 6.11
C PRO A 166 13.60 -7.92 6.07
N ASP A 167 14.34 -8.98 6.39
CA ASP A 167 13.84 -10.35 6.28
C ASP A 167 12.74 -10.66 7.33
N ASN A 168 12.55 -9.80 8.35
CA ASN A 168 11.41 -9.87 9.28
C ASN A 168 10.06 -9.84 8.56
N PHE A 169 9.97 -9.21 7.37
CA PHE A 169 8.76 -9.24 6.55
C PHE A 169 8.38 -10.67 6.13
N MET A 170 9.34 -11.55 5.81
CA MET A 170 9.04 -12.93 5.39
C MET A 170 8.35 -13.75 6.50
N GLN A 171 8.61 -13.42 7.77
CA GLN A 171 8.02 -14.11 8.91
C GLN A 171 6.49 -13.94 8.97
N MET A 172 5.92 -12.92 8.29
CA MET A 172 4.48 -12.73 8.18
C MET A 172 3.79 -13.69 7.19
N ARG A 173 4.54 -14.44 6.36
CA ARG A 173 4.01 -15.31 5.30
C ARG A 173 3.03 -16.37 5.82
N GLU A 174 3.48 -17.26 6.70
CA GLU A 174 2.63 -18.33 7.23
C GLU A 174 1.52 -17.80 8.16
N PRO A 175 1.78 -16.84 9.08
CA PRO A 175 0.72 -16.21 9.87
C PRO A 175 -0.39 -15.57 9.04
N PHE A 176 -0.06 -14.93 7.90
CA PHE A 176 -1.05 -14.40 6.96
C PHE A 176 -1.86 -15.52 6.31
N LEU A 177 -1.20 -16.55 5.76
CA LEU A 177 -1.87 -17.65 5.07
C LEU A 177 -2.84 -18.40 5.98
N GLU A 178 -2.42 -18.67 7.21
CA GLU A 178 -3.23 -19.33 8.23
C GLU A 178 -4.38 -18.42 8.73
N ALA A 179 -4.15 -17.12 8.97
CA ALA A 179 -5.23 -16.20 9.34
C ALA A 179 -6.28 -16.07 8.22
N VAL A 180 -5.84 -16.00 6.96
CA VAL A 180 -6.72 -16.05 5.78
C VAL A 180 -7.51 -17.35 5.71
N ARG A 181 -6.88 -18.51 5.97
CA ARG A 181 -7.55 -19.82 6.02
C ARG A 181 -8.65 -19.84 7.08
N VAL A 182 -8.36 -19.39 8.30
CA VAL A 182 -9.34 -19.30 9.40
C VAL A 182 -10.50 -18.36 9.03
N THR A 183 -10.21 -17.18 8.50
CA THR A 183 -11.24 -16.18 8.11
C THR A 183 -12.16 -16.67 6.98
N LEU A 184 -11.64 -17.48 6.05
CA LEU A 184 -12.42 -17.97 4.91
C LEU A 184 -13.14 -19.30 5.18
N GLY A 185 -12.65 -20.11 6.13
CA GLY A 185 -13.24 -21.39 6.52
C GLY A 185 -13.28 -22.39 5.36
N ASP A 186 -14.37 -23.13 5.23
CA ASP A 186 -14.59 -24.16 4.18
C ASP A 186 -14.45 -23.65 2.74
N ARG A 187 -14.43 -22.32 2.53
CA ARG A 187 -14.16 -21.71 1.22
C ARG A 187 -12.68 -21.68 0.86
N TYR A 188 -11.76 -21.93 1.79
CA TYR A 188 -10.34 -21.93 1.55
C TYR A 188 -9.87 -23.26 0.96
N THR A 189 -9.78 -23.31 -0.36
CA THR A 189 -9.36 -24.50 -1.12
C THR A 189 -7.84 -24.56 -1.31
N GLU A 190 -7.30 -25.74 -1.69
CA GLU A 190 -5.88 -25.91 -2.04
C GLU A 190 -5.42 -24.95 -3.15
N ASN A 191 -6.26 -24.75 -4.18
CA ASN A 191 -6.01 -23.76 -5.23
C ASN A 191 -5.91 -22.33 -4.66
N MET A 192 -6.68 -22.01 -3.62
CA MET A 192 -6.55 -20.73 -2.91
C MET A 192 -5.30 -20.68 -2.04
N GLN A 193 -4.89 -21.77 -1.38
CA GLN A 193 -3.57 -21.85 -0.73
C GLN A 193 -2.46 -21.48 -1.72
N THR A 194 -2.44 -22.08 -2.93
CA THR A 194 -1.46 -21.73 -3.97
C THR A 194 -1.51 -20.25 -4.36
N ILE A 195 -2.71 -19.72 -4.64
CA ILE A 195 -2.90 -18.32 -5.08
C ILE A 195 -2.48 -17.31 -4.01
N TYR A 196 -2.92 -17.50 -2.76
CA TYR A 196 -2.53 -16.63 -1.64
C TYR A 196 -1.04 -16.76 -1.32
N THR A 197 -0.44 -17.95 -1.46
CA THR A 197 1.00 -18.17 -1.25
C THR A 197 1.84 -17.37 -2.26
N ILE A 198 1.47 -17.39 -3.54
CA ILE A 198 2.15 -16.58 -4.57
C ILE A 198 1.95 -15.08 -4.25
N ALA A 199 0.70 -14.66 -4.01
CA ALA A 199 0.36 -13.26 -3.78
C ALA A 199 1.09 -12.65 -2.57
N ILE A 200 1.13 -13.35 -1.43
CA ILE A 200 1.83 -12.84 -0.24
C ILE A 200 3.35 -12.87 -0.43
N THR A 201 3.91 -13.90 -1.07
CA THR A 201 5.36 -13.94 -1.34
C THR A 201 5.79 -12.79 -2.25
N PHE A 202 5.02 -12.46 -3.29
CA PHE A 202 5.22 -11.25 -4.09
C PHE A 202 5.15 -9.97 -3.23
N ILE A 203 4.07 -9.77 -2.46
CA ILE A 203 3.86 -8.56 -1.65
C ILE A 203 4.99 -8.36 -0.62
N LEU A 204 5.40 -9.42 0.07
CA LEU A 204 6.49 -9.36 1.06
C LEU A 204 7.84 -9.06 0.39
N GLN A 205 8.10 -9.62 -0.79
CA GLN A 205 9.33 -9.32 -1.55
C GLN A 205 9.41 -7.83 -1.90
N GLN A 206 8.32 -7.19 -2.36
CA GLN A 206 8.31 -5.75 -2.67
C GLN A 206 8.49 -4.85 -1.43
N LEU A 207 8.04 -5.30 -0.26
CA LEU A 207 8.33 -4.62 1.02
C LEU A 207 9.82 -4.74 1.40
N ILE A 208 10.41 -5.92 1.18
CA ILE A 208 11.82 -6.24 1.43
C ILE A 208 12.75 -5.45 0.50
N ASP A 209 12.38 -5.31 -0.78
CA ASP A 209 13.17 -4.56 -1.76
C ASP A 209 13.10 -3.06 -1.46
N GLY A 210 11.92 -2.51 -1.15
CA GLY A 210 11.77 -1.10 -0.75
C GLY A 210 12.54 -0.71 0.51
N ILE A 211 12.58 -1.57 1.54
CA ILE A 211 13.42 -1.30 2.72
C ILE A 211 14.92 -1.44 2.38
N LYS A 212 15.33 -2.41 1.56
CA LYS A 212 16.73 -2.60 1.14
C LYS A 212 17.23 -1.43 0.28
N GLU A 213 16.42 -0.92 -0.65
CA GLU A 213 16.69 0.32 -1.41
C GLU A 213 16.86 1.52 -0.47
N ALA A 214 15.95 1.71 0.49
CA ALA A 214 15.98 2.84 1.42
C ALA A 214 17.14 2.77 2.43
N MET A 215 17.58 1.57 2.81
CA MET A 215 18.77 1.36 3.64
C MET A 215 20.05 1.69 2.84
N GLN A 216 20.17 1.19 1.61
CA GLN A 216 21.29 1.51 0.70
C GLN A 216 21.40 3.02 0.44
N ALA A 217 20.29 3.68 0.13
CA ALA A 217 20.23 5.13 -0.09
C ALA A 217 20.62 5.98 1.13
N LYS A 218 20.67 5.39 2.33
CA LYS A 218 21.13 6.02 3.58
C LYS A 218 22.49 5.50 4.07
N GLY A 219 23.13 4.58 3.35
CA GLY A 219 24.37 3.92 3.80
C GLY A 219 24.20 2.99 5.01
N ILE A 220 22.96 2.58 5.33
CA ILE A 220 22.68 1.67 6.43
C ILE A 220 23.02 0.25 5.97
N THR A 221 23.98 -0.40 6.65
CA THR A 221 24.31 -1.80 6.41
C THR A 221 23.38 -2.72 7.20
N THR A 222 22.78 -3.70 6.52
CA THR A 222 22.11 -4.82 7.18
C THR A 222 23.17 -5.73 7.80
N GLY A 223 23.35 -5.65 9.12
CA GLY A 223 24.08 -6.68 9.86
C GLY A 223 23.40 -8.03 9.63
N ALA A 224 24.18 -9.09 9.40
CA ALA A 224 23.62 -10.41 9.11
C ALA A 224 22.68 -10.87 10.23
N HIS A 225 21.44 -11.21 9.87
CA HIS A 225 20.47 -11.77 10.80
C HIS A 225 21.07 -13.02 11.47
N PRO A 226 21.16 -13.09 12.81
CA PRO A 226 21.63 -14.30 13.48
C PRO A 226 20.67 -15.43 13.13
N ALA A 227 21.15 -16.43 12.39
CA ALA A 227 20.30 -17.47 11.83
C ALA A 227 19.49 -18.16 12.94
N GLY A 228 18.16 -17.99 12.89
CA GLY A 228 17.24 -18.59 13.85
C GLY A 228 17.51 -20.09 13.97
N SER A 229 17.59 -20.58 15.21
CA SER A 229 18.04 -21.95 15.49
C SER A 229 17.15 -22.96 14.76
N VAL A 230 17.75 -23.73 13.85
CA VAL A 230 17.07 -24.86 13.19
C VAL A 230 17.02 -26.01 14.20
N ILE A 231 16.02 -25.94 15.08
CA ILE A 231 15.68 -27.04 15.98
C ILE A 231 15.18 -28.21 15.11
N SER A 232 15.70 -29.41 15.36
CA SER A 232 15.44 -30.63 14.58
C SER A 232 14.12 -31.31 14.94
#